data_AF-A0A855K9A4-F1
#
_entry.id   AF-A0A855K9A4-F1
#
_cell.length_a   1.000
_cell.length_b   1.000
_cell.length_c   1.000
_cell.angle_alpha   90.00
_cell.angle_beta   90.00
_cell.angle_gamma   90.00
#
_symmetry.space_group_name_H-M   'P 1'
#
loop_
_entity.id
_entity.type
_entity.pdbx_description
1 polymer ?
#
loop_
_entity_poly.entity_id
_entity_poly.type
_entity_poly.pdbx_seq_one_letter_code
_entity_poly.pdbx_strand_id
1 'polypeptide(L)'
;YGHVRDLPPKDGSVDPEDGFAMEWENYADKAKQLKAITDLAKTADRLILATDPDREGEAISWHVQEVLRNRKALPKDVQRVTFNA
;
A
#
# COMPACT_ATOMS: atom_id res chain seq x y z
N TYR A 1 11.29 0.31 7.44
CA TYR A 1 10.11 1.20 7.35
C TYR A 1 8.96 0.34 6.88
N GLY A 2 8.11 -0.10 7.80
CA GLY A 2 7.03 -1.08 7.54
C GLY A 2 5.80 -0.42 6.92
N HIS A 3 4.68 -0.40 7.64
CA HIS A 3 3.42 0.20 7.19
C HIS A 3 3.58 1.64 6.67
N VAL A 4 2.84 1.96 5.60
CA VAL A 4 2.81 3.28 4.93
C VAL A 4 1.53 4.07 5.21
N ARG A 5 0.52 3.40 5.75
CA ARG A 5 -0.79 3.93 6.06
C ARG A 5 -1.42 3.15 7.22
N ASP A 6 -2.40 3.76 7.85
CA ASP A 6 -3.13 3.22 9.00
C ASP A 6 -4.60 3.67 8.97
N LEU A 7 -5.40 3.15 9.90
CA LEU A 7 -6.71 3.70 10.18
C LEU A 7 -6.56 5.07 10.85
N PRO A 8 -7.32 6.09 10.43
CA PRO A 8 -7.41 7.35 11.15
C PRO A 8 -7.78 7.14 12.63
N PRO A 9 -7.16 7.85 13.58
CA PRO A 9 -7.45 7.73 15.01
C PRO A 9 -8.74 8.49 15.38
N LYS A 10 -9.86 8.15 14.73
CA LYS A 10 -11.19 8.73 14.95
C LYS A 10 -12.26 7.64 14.86
N ASP A 11 -13.40 7.89 15.49
CA ASP A 11 -14.58 7.04 15.36
C ASP A 11 -15.08 7.05 13.91
N GLY A 12 -15.51 5.88 13.42
CA GLY A 12 -16.01 5.70 12.06
C GLY A 12 -14.94 5.40 11.00
N SER A 13 -13.69 5.12 11.37
CA SER A 13 -12.66 4.63 10.43
C SER A 13 -12.94 3.24 9.86
N VAL A 14 -13.87 2.50 10.49
CA VAL A 14 -14.46 1.27 9.98
C VAL A 14 -15.97 1.46 9.97
N ASP A 15 -16.60 1.24 8.82
CA ASP A 15 -18.05 1.32 8.63
C ASP A 15 -18.69 -0.08 8.63
N PRO A 16 -19.32 -0.52 9.73
CA PRO A 16 -19.94 -1.85 9.81
C PRO A 16 -21.16 -2.01 8.90
N GLU A 17 -21.81 -0.91 8.51
CA GLU A 17 -23.04 -0.93 7.69
C GLU A 17 -22.70 -1.09 6.20
N ASP A 18 -21.53 -0.63 5.78
CA ASP A 18 -20.97 -0.84 4.44
C ASP A 18 -19.94 -1.99 4.40
N GLY A 19 -20.30 -3.14 4.98
CA GLY A 19 -19.49 -4.35 4.90
C GLY A 19 -18.09 -4.22 5.53
N PHE A 20 -17.95 -3.42 6.58
CA PHE A 20 -16.69 -3.09 7.24
C PHE A 20 -15.72 -2.33 6.32
N ALA A 21 -16.24 -1.43 5.47
CA ALA A 21 -15.41 -0.53 4.68
C ALA A 21 -14.48 0.27 5.59
N MET A 22 -13.20 0.39 5.20
CA MET A 22 -12.17 1.04 6.01
C MET A 22 -11.66 2.31 5.34
N GLU A 23 -11.59 3.39 6.11
CA GLU A 23 -10.85 4.59 5.72
C GLU A 23 -9.36 4.41 6.03
N TRP A 24 -8.50 4.79 5.10
CA TRP A 24 -7.05 4.70 5.24
C TRP A 24 -6.39 6.07 5.15
N GLU A 25 -5.49 6.37 6.07
CA GLU A 25 -4.67 7.58 6.09
C GLU A 25 -3.20 7.24 5.92
N ASN A 26 -2.52 7.94 5.01
CA ASN A 26 -1.08 7.77 4.83
C ASN A 26 -0.34 8.47 5.98
N TYR A 27 0.69 7.85 6.52
CA TYR A 27 1.54 8.51 7.50
C TYR A 27 2.26 9.71 6.88
N ALA A 28 2.14 10.88 7.52
CA ALA A 28 2.72 12.13 7.03
C ALA A 28 4.25 12.05 6.88
N ASP A 29 4.92 11.34 7.79
CA ASP A 29 6.37 11.14 7.77
C ASP A 29 6.85 10.21 6.64
N LYS A 30 5.93 9.48 5.98
CA LYS A 30 6.19 8.61 4.81
C LYS A 30 5.81 9.27 3.48
N ALA A 31 5.31 10.51 3.49
CA ALA A 31 4.83 11.19 2.29
C ALA A 31 5.91 11.32 1.20
N LYS A 32 7.17 11.60 1.59
CA LYS A 32 8.29 11.72 0.64
C LYS A 32 8.58 10.40 -0.06
N GLN A 33 8.59 9.29 0.67
CA GLN A 33 8.84 7.96 0.16
C GLN A 33 7.71 7.51 -0.75
N LEU A 34 6.45 7.69 -0.33
CA LEU A 34 5.29 7.38 -1.16
C LEU A 34 5.29 8.20 -2.46
N LYS A 35 5.71 9.46 -2.41
CA LYS A 35 5.89 10.27 -3.61
C LYS A 35 6.97 9.69 -4.54
N ALA A 36 8.15 9.36 -4.02
CA ALA A 36 9.22 8.74 -4.80
C ALA A 36 8.79 7.42 -5.46
N ILE A 37 8.11 6.54 -4.69
CA ILE A 37 7.55 5.28 -5.20
C ILE A 37 6.52 5.56 -6.29
N THR A 38 5.61 6.52 -6.09
CA THR A 38 4.59 6.88 -7.09
C THR A 38 5.22 7.40 -8.38
N ASP A 39 6.22 8.28 -8.27
CA ASP A 39 6.85 8.89 -9.43
C ASP A 39 7.63 7.85 -10.25
N LEU A 40 8.35 6.93 -9.59
CA LEU A 40 9.03 5.81 -10.25
C LEU A 40 8.04 4.82 -10.88
N ALA A 41 6.93 4.52 -10.20
CA ALA A 41 5.93 3.57 -10.66
C ALA A 41 5.25 4.01 -11.97
N LYS A 42 5.05 5.31 -12.18
CA LYS A 42 4.44 5.85 -13.42
C LYS A 42 5.23 5.51 -14.68
N THR A 43 6.54 5.30 -14.56
CA THR A 43 7.43 5.01 -15.70
C THR A 43 7.93 3.57 -15.71
N ALA A 44 7.54 2.75 -14.74
CA ALA A 44 7.99 1.38 -14.63
C ALA A 44 7.11 0.44 -15.48
N ASP A 45 7.74 -0.53 -16.12
CA ASP A 45 7.02 -1.59 -16.86
C ASP A 45 6.26 -2.53 -15.92
N ARG A 46 6.81 -2.75 -14.71
CA ARG A 46 6.25 -3.66 -13.69
C ARG A 46 6.51 -3.19 -12.26
N LEU A 47 5.64 -3.60 -11.34
CA LEU A 47 5.80 -3.47 -9.90
C LEU A 47 6.13 -4.84 -9.29
N ILE A 48 7.22 -4.93 -8.52
CA ILE A 48 7.56 -6.13 -7.74
C ILE A 48 7.37 -5.83 -6.26
N LEU A 49 6.51 -6.61 -5.62
CA LEU A 49 6.19 -6.56 -4.19
C LEU A 49 6.92 -7.71 -3.48
N ALA A 50 7.95 -7.36 -2.73
CA ALA A 50 8.92 -8.30 -2.17
C ALA A 50 8.99 -8.23 -0.63
N THR A 51 7.86 -7.99 0.03
CA THR A 51 7.75 -8.03 1.49
C THR A 51 7.80 -9.46 2.02
N ASP A 52 8.01 -9.60 3.33
CA ASP A 52 8.08 -10.89 4.02
C ASP A 52 6.83 -11.75 3.75
N PRO A 53 6.96 -13.09 3.74
CA PRO A 53 5.88 -14.04 3.41
C PRO A 53 4.94 -14.27 4.60
N ASP A 54 4.59 -13.22 5.32
CA ASP A 54 3.65 -13.26 6.45
C ASP A 54 2.48 -12.29 6.24
N ARG A 55 1.56 -12.27 7.21
CA ARG A 55 0.35 -11.44 7.16
C ARG A 55 0.68 -9.94 7.11
N GLU A 56 1.71 -9.51 7.84
CA GLU A 56 2.09 -8.09 7.91
C GLU A 56 2.71 -7.66 6.58
N GLY A 57 3.62 -8.46 6.04
CA GLY A 57 4.22 -8.26 4.73
C GLY A 57 3.18 -8.19 3.63
N GLU A 58 2.17 -9.06 3.65
CA GLU A 58 1.09 -9.03 2.66
C GLU A 58 0.23 -7.76 2.78
N ALA A 59 -0.10 -7.33 4.01
CA ALA A 59 -0.83 -6.09 4.24
C ALA A 59 -0.06 -4.85 3.76
N ILE A 60 1.26 -4.80 3.99
CA ILE A 60 2.12 -3.72 3.49
C ILE A 60 2.14 -3.70 1.96
N SER A 61 2.31 -4.86 1.33
CA SER A 61 2.27 -5.01 -0.13
C SER A 61 0.95 -4.52 -0.72
N TRP A 62 -0.16 -4.93 -0.12
CA TRP A 62 -1.49 -4.47 -0.50
C TRP A 62 -1.65 -2.95 -0.34
N HIS A 63 -1.21 -2.37 0.77
CA HIS A 63 -1.28 -0.92 0.99
C HIS A 63 -0.52 -0.11 -0.06
N VAL A 64 0.70 -0.52 -0.41
CA VAL A 64 1.49 0.15 -1.46
C VAL A 64 0.78 0.06 -2.80
N GLN A 65 0.28 -1.12 -3.17
CA GLN A 65 -0.46 -1.32 -4.41
C GLN A 65 -1.71 -0.43 -4.49
N GLU A 66 -2.49 -0.33 -3.41
CA GLU A 66 -3.69 0.49 -3.37
C GLU A 66 -3.40 1.99 -3.44
N VAL A 67 -2.34 2.45 -2.78
CA VAL A 67 -1.89 3.86 -2.90
C VAL A 67 -1.53 4.16 -4.36
N LEU A 68 -0.80 3.27 -5.04
CA LEU A 68 -0.46 3.45 -6.45
C LEU A 68 -1.70 3.41 -7.36
N ARG A 69 -2.65 2.52 -7.09
CA ARG A 69 -3.92 2.44 -7.83
C ARG A 69 -4.71 3.74 -7.72
N ASN A 70 -4.89 4.25 -6.51
CA ASN A 70 -5.63 5.49 -6.25
C ASN A 70 -4.96 6.72 -6.88
N ARG A 71 -3.64 6.69 -7.01
CA ARG A 71 -2.85 7.73 -7.69
C ARG A 71 -2.75 7.55 -9.20
N LYS A 72 -3.43 6.55 -9.78
CA LYS A 72 -3.35 6.18 -11.21
C LYS A 72 -1.90 5.96 -11.67
N ALA A 73 -1.08 5.39 -10.79
CA ALA A 73 0.34 5.14 -10.97
C ALA A 73 0.71 3.66 -10.86
N LEU A 74 -0.28 2.77 -10.76
CA LEU A 74 -0.04 1.33 -10.67
C LEU A 74 0.38 0.78 -12.06
N PRO A 75 1.56 0.15 -12.19
CA PRO A 75 1.95 -0.55 -13.41
C PRO A 75 0.96 -1.65 -13.78
N LYS A 76 0.90 -2.01 -15.07
CA LYS A 76 0.00 -3.07 -15.55
C LYS A 76 0.40 -4.46 -15.05
N ASP A 77 1.72 -4.71 -14.99
CA ASP A 77 2.28 -5.95 -14.47
C ASP A 77 2.65 -5.76 -12.99
N VAL A 78 2.03 -6.55 -12.12
CA VAL A 78 2.26 -6.53 -10.67
C VAL A 78 2.59 -7.95 -10.24
N GLN A 79 3.75 -8.12 -9.60
CA GLN A 79 4.28 -9.42 -9.21
C GLN A 79 4.57 -9.45 -7.72
N ARG A 80 4.14 -10.53 -7.06
CA ARG A 80 4.47 -10.83 -5.66
C ARG A 80 5.62 -11.84 -5.65
N VAL A 81 6.70 -11.50 -4.96
CA VAL A 81 7.86 -12.39 -4.79
C VAL A 81 8.10 -12.63 -3.30
N THR A 82 8.06 -13.89 -2.89
CA THR A 82 8.39 -14.31 -1.53
C THR A 82 9.74 -15.03 -1.53
N PHE A 83 10.46 -14.95 -0.41
CA PHE A 83 11.70 -15.67 -0.20
C PHE A 83 11.83 -16.02 1.27
N ASN A 84 12.37 -17.20 1.52
CA ASN A 84 12.65 -17.72 2.85
C ASN A 84 14.11 -18.19 2.78
N ALA A 85 14.96 -17.69 3.67
CA ALA A 85 16.35 -18.11 3.77
C ALA A 85 16.48 -19.34 4.69
#